data_AF-A3X8B6-F1
#
_entry.id   AF-A3X8B6-F1
#
_cell.length_a   1.000
_cell.length_b   1.000
_cell.length_c   1.000
_cell.angle_alpha   90.00
_cell.angle_beta   90.00
_cell.angle_gamma   90.00
#
_symmetry.space_group_name_H-M   'P 1'
#
loop_
_entity.id
_entity.type
_entity.pdbx_description
1 polymer ?
#
loop_
_entity_poly.entity_id
_entity_poly.type
_entity_poly.pdbx_seq_one_letter_code
_entity_poly.pdbx_strand_id
1 'polypeptide(L)'
;MAANQLSQQPQWYNSVFTNCTTVVLKMIRTITGKRPLDWRILANGYLPAYAYEAGILDTRLPLAELREQGRITSRAQAHGLSQNYSQVIRQGVPMPEMR
;
A
#
# COMPACT_ATOMS: atom_id res chain seq x y z
N MET A 1 8.35 -8.74 13.52
CA MET A 1 8.08 -8.72 14.98
C MET A 1 6.59 -8.84 15.18
N ALA A 2 6.14 -9.90 15.84
CA ALA A 2 4.72 -10.01 16.20
C ALA A 2 4.44 -9.07 17.38
N ALA A 3 3.29 -8.40 17.38
CA ALA A 3 2.90 -7.45 18.43
C ALA A 3 2.98 -8.05 19.86
N ASN A 4 2.77 -9.36 19.99
CA ASN A 4 2.83 -10.07 21.28
C ASN A 4 4.21 -10.02 21.95
N GLN A 5 5.29 -9.90 21.18
CA GLN A 5 6.65 -9.86 21.71
C GLN A 5 6.98 -8.50 22.37
N LEU A 6 6.34 -7.42 21.89
CA LEU A 6 6.46 -6.07 22.47
C LEU A 6 5.79 -5.96 23.84
N SER A 7 4.79 -6.80 24.13
CA SER A 7 4.16 -6.86 25.46
C SER A 7 5.08 -7.45 26.52
N GLN A 8 6.00 -8.33 26.14
CA GLN A 8 6.93 -8.98 27.07
C GLN A 8 8.25 -8.22 27.20
N GLN A 9 8.71 -7.63 26.10
CA GLN A 9 9.93 -6.80 26.08
C GLN A 9 9.62 -5.49 25.35
N PRO A 10 9.39 -4.38 26.08
CA PRO A 10 9.14 -3.09 25.45
C PRO A 10 10.39 -2.68 24.66
N GLN A 11 10.18 -2.29 23.40
CA GLN A 11 11.23 -1.80 22.52
C GLN A 11 11.03 -0.30 22.33
N TRP A 12 12.14 0.44 22.21
CA TRP A 12 12.06 1.86 21.94
C TRP A 12 11.48 2.13 20.54
N TYR A 13 10.35 2.82 20.51
CA TYR A 13 9.64 3.16 19.28
C TYR A 13 9.82 4.64 18.96
N ASN A 14 10.69 4.94 17.99
CA ASN A 14 10.88 6.31 17.53
C ASN A 14 9.86 6.64 16.43
N SER A 15 8.88 7.47 16.75
CA SER A 15 7.84 7.88 15.79
C SER A 15 8.36 8.66 14.57
N VAL A 16 9.61 9.13 14.56
CA VAL A 16 10.26 9.77 13.40
C VAL A 16 10.83 8.72 12.45
N PHE A 17 11.45 7.65 12.97
CA PHE A 17 12.09 6.61 12.16
C PHE A 17 11.23 5.36 11.94
N THR A 18 10.22 5.17 12.78
CA THR A 18 9.31 4.03 12.79
C THR A 18 7.90 4.58 12.78
N ASN A 19 7.41 4.94 11.60
CA ASN A 19 6.03 5.36 11.40
C ASN A 19 5.49 4.74 10.10
N CYS A 20 4.21 4.98 9.83
CA CYS A 20 3.58 4.49 8.61
C CYS A 20 4.33 4.96 7.34
N THR A 21 4.86 6.18 7.33
CA THR A 21 5.61 6.74 6.21
C THR A 21 6.96 6.04 6.00
N THR A 22 7.77 5.85 7.05
CA THR A 22 9.09 5.21 6.93
C THR A 22 9.01 3.72 6.61
N VAL A 23 7.97 3.05 7.09
CA VAL A 23 7.66 1.65 6.74
C VAL A 23 7.32 1.55 5.25
N VAL A 24 6.47 2.44 4.73
CA VAL A 24 6.14 2.50 3.30
C VAL A 24 7.38 2.81 2.45
N LEU A 25 8.24 3.74 2.87
CA LEU A 25 9.51 4.02 2.17
C LEU A 25 10.43 2.79 2.10
N LYS A 26 10.53 2.03 3.20
CA LYS A 26 11.32 0.78 3.21
C LYS A 26 10.75 -0.22 2.21
N MET A 27 9.43 -0.42 2.18
CA MET A 27 8.77 -1.33 1.23
C MET A 27 8.97 -0.90 -0.23
N ILE A 28 8.80 0.39 -0.53
CA ILE A 28 8.98 0.93 -1.88
C ILE A 28 10.43 0.75 -2.36
N ARG A 29 11.42 1.02 -1.51
CA ARG A 29 12.85 0.78 -1.85
C ARG A 29 13.12 -0.67 -2.25
N THR A 30 12.40 -1.63 -1.66
CA THR A 30 12.51 -3.04 -2.02
C THR A 30 11.94 -3.33 -3.42
N ILE A 31 10.98 -2.53 -3.88
CA ILE A 31 10.26 -2.72 -5.15
C ILE A 31 10.91 -1.93 -6.30
N THR A 32 11.36 -0.69 -6.08
CA THR A 32 11.76 0.25 -7.16
C THR A 32 13.26 0.29 -7.47
N GLY A 33 14.11 -0.37 -6.66
CA GLY A 33 15.57 -0.23 -6.73
C GLY A 33 16.08 1.15 -6.29
N LYS A 34 17.39 1.43 -6.49
CA LYS A 34 18.10 2.66 -6.06
C LYS A 34 17.68 3.96 -6.79
N ARG A 35 16.43 4.09 -7.24
CA ARG A 35 15.94 5.36 -7.80
C ARG A 35 15.69 6.36 -6.65
N PRO A 36 16.08 7.64 -6.79
CA PRO A 36 15.83 8.63 -5.75
C PRO A 36 14.32 8.74 -5.52
N LEU A 37 13.91 8.53 -4.27
CA LEU A 37 12.52 8.62 -3.86
C LEU A 37 12.06 10.06 -4.08
N ASP A 38 11.13 10.25 -5.01
CA ASP A 38 10.45 11.51 -5.20
C ASP A 38 9.70 11.89 -3.91
N TRP A 39 9.80 13.14 -3.46
CA TRP A 39 9.11 13.63 -2.27
C TRP A 39 7.58 13.43 -2.36
N ARG A 40 7.03 13.28 -3.57
CA ARG A 40 5.62 12.90 -3.84
C ARG A 40 5.24 11.54 -3.22
N ILE A 41 6.21 10.69 -2.88
CA ILE A 41 6.01 9.43 -2.15
C ILE A 41 5.77 9.69 -0.65
N LEU A 42 6.28 10.80 -0.12
CA LEU A 42 6.09 11.23 1.27
C LEU A 42 4.78 12.02 1.46
N ALA A 43 4.29 12.66 0.39
CA ALA A 43 3.03 13.39 0.39
C ALA A 43 1.85 12.41 0.28
N ASN A 44 1.22 12.12 1.42
CA ASN A 44 -0.02 11.36 1.51
C ASN A 44 -1.02 11.89 0.46
N GLY A 45 -1.36 11.06 -0.54
CA GLY A 45 -2.31 11.42 -1.60
C GLY A 45 -1.77 11.31 -3.03
N TYR A 46 -0.45 11.40 -3.25
CA TYR A 46 0.15 11.38 -4.60
C TYR A 46 0.77 10.03 -5.00
N LEU A 47 0.93 9.11 -4.05
CA LEU A 47 1.47 7.78 -4.31
C LEU A 47 0.74 7.03 -5.45
N PRO A 48 -0.61 7.04 -5.56
CA PRO A 48 -1.30 6.39 -6.67
C PRO A 48 -0.96 7.00 -8.04
N ALA A 49 -0.83 8.34 -8.12
CA ALA A 49 -0.47 9.02 -9.36
C ALA A 49 0.96 8.68 -9.78
N TYR A 50 1.91 8.71 -8.83
CA TYR A 50 3.28 8.28 -9.08
C TYR A 50 3.36 6.83 -9.55
N ALA A 51 2.65 5.90 -8.89
CA ALA A 51 2.65 4.48 -9.27
C ALA A 51 2.03 4.25 -10.66
N TYR A 52 1.02 5.04 -11.02
CA TYR A 52 0.41 5.03 -12.35
C TYR A 52 1.37 5.55 -13.42
N GLU A 53 2.01 6.70 -13.21
CA GLU A 53 3.04 7.25 -14.10
C GLU A 53 4.25 6.31 -14.27
N ALA A 54 4.62 5.59 -13.20
CA ALA A 54 5.71 4.62 -13.21
C ALA A 54 5.34 3.28 -13.87
N GLY A 55 4.09 3.08 -14.32
CA GLY A 55 3.62 1.83 -14.93
C GLY A 55 3.49 0.66 -13.94
N ILE A 56 3.43 0.94 -12.64
CA ILE A 56 3.27 -0.06 -11.57
C ILE A 56 1.79 -0.46 -11.43
N LEU A 57 0.87 0.44 -11.78
CA LEU A 57 -0.58 0.17 -11.84
C LEU A 57 -1.03 -0.10 -13.27
N ASP A 58 -2.19 -0.71 -13.43
CA ASP A 58 -2.81 -0.93 -14.75
C ASP A 58 -3.06 0.42 -15.44
N THR A 59 -2.35 0.73 -16.53
CA THR A 59 -2.47 2.01 -17.24
C THR A 59 -3.54 1.99 -18.34
N ARG A 60 -4.27 0.88 -18.51
CA ARG A 60 -5.36 0.78 -19.51
C ARG A 60 -6.60 1.56 -19.11
N LEU A 61 -6.79 1.76 -17.80
CA LEU A 61 -7.89 2.56 -17.25
C LEU A 61 -7.39 3.92 -16.76
N PRO A 62 -8.24 4.97 -16.80
CA PRO A 62 -7.93 6.24 -16.15
C PRO A 62 -7.69 6.05 -14.64
N LEU A 63 -6.75 6.81 -14.07
CA LEU A 63 -6.40 6.73 -12.65
C LEU A 63 -7.61 6.90 -11.71
N ALA A 64 -8.57 7.76 -12.05
CA ALA A 64 -9.79 7.95 -11.28
C ALA A 64 -10.64 6.68 -11.19
N GLU A 65 -10.74 5.92 -12.28
CA GLU A 65 -11.49 4.68 -12.34
C GLU A 65 -10.79 3.57 -11.54
N LEU A 66 -9.46 3.48 -11.66
CA LEU A 66 -8.66 2.56 -10.84
C LEU A 66 -8.80 2.85 -9.35
N ARG A 67 -8.87 4.12 -8.95
CA ARG A 67 -9.10 4.50 -7.56
C ARG A 67 -10.45 4.02 -7.06
N GLU A 68 -11.50 4.14 -7.88
CA GLU A 68 -12.82 3.67 -7.48
C GLU A 68 -12.87 2.14 -7.40
N GLN A 69 -12.33 1.43 -8.40
CA GLN A 69 -12.30 -0.03 -8.39
C GLN A 69 -11.42 -0.58 -7.24
N GLY A 70 -10.33 0.12 -6.91
CA GLY A 70 -9.46 -0.15 -5.77
C GLY A 70 -10.06 0.13 -4.39
N ARG A 71 -11.23 0.78 -4.31
CA ARG A 71 -11.86 1.15 -3.03
C ARG A 71 -12.36 -0.08 -2.28
N ILE A 72 -11.71 -0.42 -1.17
CA ILE A 72 -12.03 -1.65 -0.42
C ILE A 72 -13.17 -1.50 0.59
N THR A 73 -13.55 -0.27 0.97
CA THR A 73 -14.39 -0.01 2.17
C THR A 73 -15.69 -0.80 2.17
N SER A 74 -16.46 -0.76 1.08
CA SER A 74 -17.75 -1.46 1.00
C SER A 74 -17.56 -2.99 1.03
N ARG A 75 -16.52 -3.52 0.37
CA ARG A 75 -16.21 -4.97 0.40
C ARG A 75 -15.79 -5.42 1.79
N ALA A 76 -14.94 -4.63 2.46
CA ALA A 76 -14.46 -4.90 3.81
C ALA A 76 -15.60 -4.89 4.84
N GLN A 77 -16.50 -3.91 4.74
CA GLN A 77 -17.67 -3.80 5.63
C GLN A 77 -18.66 -4.95 5.43
N ALA A 78 -18.93 -5.33 4.19
CA ALA A 78 -19.87 -6.41 3.87
C ALA A 78 -19.42 -7.78 4.40
N HIS A 79 -18.11 -8.06 4.40
CA HIS A 79 -17.58 -9.38 4.76
C HIS A 79 -16.98 -9.48 6.17
N GLY A 80 -16.64 -8.35 6.81
CA GLY A 80 -15.98 -8.34 8.12
C GLY A 80 -14.62 -9.05 8.10
N LEU A 81 -14.02 -9.23 9.28
CA LEU A 81 -12.74 -9.93 9.42
C LEU A 81 -12.97 -11.45 9.32
N SER A 82 -12.54 -12.04 8.21
CA SER A 82 -12.62 -13.48 7.95
C SER A 82 -11.26 -14.02 7.45
N GLN A 83 -11.10 -15.35 7.44
CA GLN A 83 -9.88 -15.98 6.92
C GLN A 83 -9.58 -15.57 5.47
N ASN A 84 -10.62 -15.28 4.67
CA ASN A 84 -10.50 -14.91 3.26
C ASN A 84 -10.49 -13.39 3.03
N TYR A 85 -10.40 -12.58 4.10
CA TYR A 85 -10.49 -11.11 4.04
C TYR A 85 -9.61 -10.50 2.94
N SER A 86 -8.34 -10.92 2.89
CA SER A 86 -7.37 -10.45 1.91
C SER A 86 -7.78 -10.71 0.46
N GLN A 87 -8.38 -11.87 0.17
CA GLN A 87 -8.83 -12.19 -1.18
C GLN A 87 -10.05 -11.34 -1.54
N VAL A 88 -11.03 -11.29 -0.64
CA VAL A 88 -12.30 -10.57 -0.80
C VAL A 88 -12.08 -9.08 -1.11
N ILE A 89 -11.22 -8.39 -0.35
CA ILE A 89 -11.03 -6.94 -0.56
C ILE A 89 -10.37 -6.60 -1.90
N ARG A 90 -9.68 -7.56 -2.53
CA ARG A 90 -8.97 -7.42 -3.81
C ARG A 90 -9.78 -7.93 -5.02
N GLN A 91 -10.95 -8.51 -4.81
CA GLN A 91 -11.79 -8.98 -5.92
C GLN A 91 -12.19 -7.81 -6.83
N GLY A 92 -12.02 -8.02 -8.14
CA GLY A 92 -12.36 -7.03 -9.17
C GLY A 92 -11.40 -5.84 -9.27
N VAL A 93 -10.25 -5.86 -8.57
CA VAL A 93 -9.22 -4.82 -8.71
C VAL A 93 -8.35 -5.15 -9.94
N PRO A 94 -8.25 -4.25 -10.94
CA PRO A 94 -7.41 -4.46 -12.10
C PRO A 94 -5.94 -4.64 -11.72
N MET A 95 -5.28 -5.61 -12.35
CA MET A 95 -3.84 -5.82 -12.20
C MET A 95 -3.12 -5.35 -13.48
N PRO A 96 -1.92 -4.75 -13.35
CA PRO A 96 -1.09 -4.47 -14.50
C PRO A 96 -0.75 -5.79 -15.23
N GLU A 97 -0.61 -5.74 -16.55
CA GLU A 97 -0.12 -6.88 -17.30
C GLU A 97 1.32 -7.19 -16.86
N MET A 98 1.58 -8.45 -16.49
CA MET A 98 2.94 -8.92 -16.26
C MET A 98 3.65 -8.97 -17.61
N ARG A 99 4.50 -7.98 -17.89
CA ARG A 99 5.49 -8.05 -18.97
C ARG A 99 6.68 -8.90 -18.56
#